data_AF-A0AAU5Q7X8-F1
#
_entry.id   AF-A0AAU5Q7X8-F1
#
_cell.length_a   1.000
_cell.length_b   1.000
_cell.length_c   1.000
_cell.angle_alpha   90.00
_cell.angle_beta   90.00
_cell.angle_gamma   90.00
#
_symmetry.space_group_name_H-M   'P 1'
#
loop_
_entity.id
_entity.type
_entity.pdbx_description
1 polymer ?
#
loop_
_entity_poly.entity_id
_entity_poly.type
_entity_poly.pdbx_seq_one_letter_code
_entity_poly.pdbx_strand_id
1 'polypeptide(L)'
;MNSRRNLVGRTVRGAAALLAAAGLVLVSASTSAAGTATPSTPPAPPAAASDGPATGRLGAALTTKAVGTAAVYTVRLRNVATGLCVDDSNIGLRHFGCQSQSGPYANYQKFDFVTVAPYTYVLRNHATGLCVDDSNIGLRHFGCQNQSGPYANYQRFVLSAAPGGTNVLRNVATGLCIDDSNIGLRHFGCQNQSGPYANYQRFRLDTY
;
A
#
# COMPACT_ATOMS: atom_id res chain seq x y z
N MET A 1 52.43 -32.93 20.52
CA MET A 1 52.56 -32.60 19.09
C MET A 1 52.20 -31.13 18.93
N ASN A 2 53.12 -30.16 19.08
CA ASN A 2 53.94 -29.54 18.00
C ASN A 2 53.15 -29.40 16.69
N SER A 3 52.84 -28.22 16.14
CA SER A 3 53.76 -27.17 15.65
C SER A 3 52.93 -25.91 15.30
N ARG A 4 53.18 -24.69 15.81
CA ARG A 4 54.13 -23.63 15.37
C ARG A 4 54.07 -23.17 13.90
N ARG A 5 53.69 -21.87 13.74
CA ARG A 5 54.20 -20.79 12.82
C ARG A 5 53.89 -20.96 11.31
N ASN A 6 53.65 -19.93 10.48
CA ASN A 6 54.41 -18.68 10.28
C ASN A 6 53.63 -17.62 9.46
N LEU A 7 53.96 -16.34 9.72
CA LEU A 7 53.78 -15.14 8.89
C LEU A 7 54.51 -15.24 7.53
N VAL A 8 53.93 -14.69 6.45
CA VAL A 8 54.58 -13.93 5.34
C VAL A 8 53.43 -13.13 4.68
N GLY A 9 53.39 -11.81 4.52
CA GLY A 9 54.43 -10.80 4.34
C GLY A 9 54.61 -10.49 2.86
N ARG A 10 53.79 -9.63 2.24
CA ARG A 10 54.16 -8.97 0.97
C ARG A 10 53.34 -7.71 0.65
N THR A 11 53.92 -6.58 1.03
CA THR A 11 53.78 -5.28 0.37
C THR A 11 54.29 -5.35 -1.07
N VAL A 12 53.53 -4.79 -2.03
CA VAL A 12 54.07 -4.37 -3.33
C VAL A 12 53.72 -2.90 -3.52
N ARG A 13 54.77 -2.06 -3.52
CA ARG A 13 54.77 -0.71 -4.06
C ARG A 13 54.82 -0.84 -5.58
N GLY A 14 53.93 -0.14 -6.29
CA GLY A 14 53.99 0.04 -7.74
C GLY A 14 53.57 1.47 -8.07
N ALA A 15 54.51 2.26 -8.55
CA ALA A 15 54.35 3.67 -8.87
C ALA A 15 53.79 3.88 -10.28
N ALA A 16 52.99 4.95 -10.40
CA ALA A 16 52.81 5.88 -11.52
C ALA A 16 52.83 5.40 -12.98
N ALA A 17 51.75 5.71 -13.70
CA ALA A 17 51.83 6.29 -15.03
C ALA A 17 50.66 7.26 -15.27
N LEU A 18 51.00 8.54 -15.48
CA LEU A 18 50.14 9.55 -16.07
C LEU A 18 49.83 9.17 -17.52
N LEU A 19 48.57 9.30 -17.94
CA LEU A 19 48.22 9.73 -19.28
C LEU A 19 46.93 10.54 -19.22
N ALA A 20 47.10 11.85 -19.35
CA ALA A 20 46.04 12.80 -19.57
C ALA A 20 45.54 12.64 -21.01
N ALA A 21 44.26 12.32 -21.18
CA ALA A 21 43.54 12.52 -22.42
C ALA A 21 42.46 13.57 -22.16
N ALA A 22 42.78 14.83 -22.45
CA ALA A 22 41.82 15.92 -22.48
C ALA A 22 40.94 15.75 -23.72
N GLY A 23 39.78 15.10 -23.55
CA GLY A 23 38.70 15.09 -24.52
C GLY A 23 37.93 16.41 -24.45
N LEU A 24 38.25 17.33 -25.34
CA LEU A 24 37.52 18.59 -25.54
C LEU A 24 36.16 18.26 -26.17
N VAL A 25 35.10 18.21 -25.37
CA VAL A 25 33.72 18.16 -25.86
C VAL A 25 33.27 19.60 -26.13
N LEU A 26 33.05 19.93 -27.40
CA LEU A 26 32.37 21.16 -27.79
C LEU A 26 30.93 21.11 -27.27
N VAL A 27 30.63 21.93 -26.27
CA VAL A 27 29.26 22.24 -25.87
C VAL A 27 28.79 23.39 -26.77
N SER A 28 28.00 23.06 -27.79
CA SER A 28 27.26 24.06 -28.56
C SER A 28 26.19 24.68 -27.67
N ALA A 29 26.39 25.94 -27.29
CA ALA A 29 25.41 26.75 -26.58
C ALA A 29 24.31 27.17 -27.58
N SER A 30 23.13 26.58 -27.45
CA SER A 30 21.90 27.08 -28.05
C SER A 30 21.29 28.12 -27.11
N THR A 31 21.33 29.38 -27.52
CA THR A 31 20.57 30.48 -26.92
C THR A 31 19.10 30.33 -27.25
N SER A 32 18.34 29.69 -26.36
CA SER A 32 16.88 29.66 -26.41
C SER A 32 16.34 30.91 -25.70
N ALA A 33 15.61 31.73 -26.45
CA ALA A 33 14.95 32.93 -25.97
C ALA A 33 14.02 32.64 -24.78
N ALA A 34 14.03 33.54 -23.79
CA ALA A 34 13.08 33.56 -22.69
C ALA A 34 11.68 33.91 -23.21
N GLY A 35 10.89 32.89 -23.51
CA GLY A 35 9.45 33.01 -23.68
C GLY A 35 8.79 33.19 -22.32
N THR A 36 8.05 34.28 -22.15
CA THR A 36 7.16 34.50 -21.00
C THR A 36 6.09 33.42 -20.96
N ALA A 37 6.28 32.43 -20.09
CA ALA A 37 5.29 31.40 -19.81
C ALA A 37 4.13 32.03 -19.04
N THR A 38 2.98 32.15 -19.70
CA THR A 38 1.69 32.36 -19.05
C THR A 38 1.37 31.18 -18.13
N PRO A 39 0.83 31.41 -16.91
CA PRO A 39 0.43 30.32 -16.04
C PRO A 39 -0.75 29.57 -16.67
N SER A 40 -0.49 28.40 -17.21
CA SER A 40 -1.54 27.49 -17.68
C SER A 40 -2.24 26.89 -16.46
N THR A 41 -3.51 27.26 -16.27
CA THR A 41 -4.43 26.63 -15.33
C THR A 41 -4.42 25.11 -15.55
N PRO A 42 -4.21 24.28 -14.51
CA PRO A 42 -4.28 22.84 -14.67
C PRO A 42 -5.68 22.43 -15.14
N PRO A 43 -5.78 21.44 -16.06
CA PRO A 43 -7.06 20.96 -16.55
C PRO A 43 -7.90 20.43 -15.38
N ALA A 44 -9.18 20.84 -15.35
CA ALA A 44 -10.14 20.36 -14.37
C ALA A 44 -10.18 18.82 -14.38
N PRO A 45 -10.24 18.16 -13.20
CA PRO A 45 -10.41 16.72 -13.15
C PRO A 45 -11.70 16.32 -13.89
N PRO A 46 -11.70 15.20 -14.63
CA PRO A 46 -12.90 14.74 -15.32
C PRO A 46 -14.03 14.53 -14.30
N ALA A 47 -15.21 15.03 -14.66
CA ALA A 47 -16.42 14.92 -13.86
C ALA A 47 -16.63 13.46 -13.42
N ALA A 48 -16.75 13.26 -12.11
CA ALA A 48 -17.06 11.96 -11.53
C ALA A 48 -18.41 11.49 -12.07
N ALA A 49 -18.39 10.41 -12.85
CA ALA A 49 -19.61 9.71 -13.25
C ALA A 49 -20.27 9.15 -11.99
N SER A 50 -21.41 9.74 -11.65
CA SER A 50 -22.29 9.29 -10.58
C SER A 50 -23.22 8.19 -11.10
N ASP A 51 -22.78 6.94 -11.00
CA ASP A 51 -23.68 5.80 -11.02
C ASP A 51 -23.35 4.92 -9.82
N GLY A 52 -24.17 5.07 -8.77
CA GLY A 52 -24.12 4.24 -7.59
C GLY A 52 -24.86 2.94 -7.81
N PRO A 53 -24.37 1.85 -7.22
CA PRO A 53 -25.23 0.87 -6.59
C PRO A 53 -25.03 0.88 -5.06
N ALA A 54 -26.15 0.66 -4.38
CA ALA A 54 -26.34 0.41 -2.96
C ALA A 54 -25.08 0.38 -2.07
N THR A 55 -24.92 1.43 -1.24
CA THR A 55 -24.03 1.45 -0.08
C THR A 55 -24.41 0.33 0.89
N GLY A 56 -23.75 -0.82 0.77
CA GLY A 56 -23.81 -1.91 1.72
C GLY A 56 -23.29 -1.44 3.08
N ARG A 57 -24.21 -1.33 4.05
CA ARG A 57 -23.93 -1.05 5.46
C ARG A 57 -23.18 -2.22 6.11
N LEU A 58 -21.90 -2.41 5.82
CA LEU A 58 -21.09 -3.42 6.51
C LEU A 58 -20.93 -3.09 8.00
N GLY A 59 -20.97 -1.81 8.39
CA GLY A 59 -20.95 -1.40 9.80
C GLY A 59 -22.14 -1.90 10.64
N ALA A 60 -23.27 -2.21 10.01
CA ALA A 60 -24.45 -2.77 10.68
C ALA A 60 -24.68 -4.26 10.36
N ALA A 61 -24.19 -4.76 9.21
CA ALA A 61 -24.37 -6.16 8.81
C ALA A 61 -23.37 -7.14 9.45
N LEU A 62 -22.33 -6.65 10.15
CA LEU A 62 -21.39 -7.52 10.87
C LEU A 62 -21.77 -7.80 12.33
N THR A 63 -22.91 -7.31 12.79
CA THR A 63 -23.44 -7.68 14.11
C THR A 63 -24.20 -9.01 14.00
N THR A 64 -23.63 -10.03 14.63
CA THR A 64 -24.24 -11.32 15.00
C THR A 64 -24.37 -12.39 13.90
N LYS A 65 -23.32 -13.22 13.79
CA LYS A 65 -23.49 -14.65 13.54
C LYS A 65 -22.54 -15.45 14.43
N ALA A 66 -23.08 -16.49 15.05
CA ALA A 66 -22.48 -17.30 16.10
C ALA A 66 -21.11 -17.89 15.73
N VAL A 67 -20.29 -18.09 16.77
CA VAL A 67 -18.97 -18.74 16.75
C VAL A 67 -19.11 -20.15 16.15
N GLY A 68 -18.42 -20.39 15.03
CA GLY A 68 -18.38 -21.72 14.41
C GLY A 68 -17.52 -21.83 13.15
N THR A 69 -17.38 -20.74 12.38
CA THR A 69 -16.45 -20.65 11.23
C THR A 69 -16.07 -19.18 11.03
N ALA A 70 -14.82 -18.91 10.65
CA ALA A 70 -14.40 -17.55 10.32
C ALA A 70 -15.28 -17.01 9.17
N ALA A 71 -16.07 -15.98 9.43
CA ALA A 71 -16.84 -15.31 8.39
C ALA A 71 -15.86 -14.65 7.41
N VAL A 72 -16.07 -14.87 6.11
CA VAL A 72 -15.30 -14.27 5.02
C VAL A 72 -16.21 -13.34 4.24
N TYR A 73 -15.78 -12.09 4.09
CA TYR A 73 -16.45 -11.10 3.24
C TYR A 73 -15.49 -10.70 2.13
N THR A 74 -15.95 -10.74 0.89
CA THR A 74 -15.09 -10.40 -0.23
C THR A 74 -15.44 -9.00 -0.75
N VAL A 75 -14.47 -8.10 -0.68
CA VAL A 75 -14.66 -6.67 -0.95
C VAL A 75 -13.51 -6.10 -1.77
N ARG A 76 -13.77 -4.95 -2.40
CA ARG A 76 -12.77 -4.04 -2.92
C ARG A 76 -12.68 -2.83 -2.00
N LEU A 77 -11.48 -2.45 -1.61
CA LEU A 77 -11.26 -1.24 -0.81
C LEU A 77 -11.00 -0.06 -1.74
N ARG A 78 -11.90 0.94 -1.73
CA ARG A 78 -11.72 2.20 -2.47
C ARG A 78 -11.51 3.35 -1.50
N ASN A 79 -10.39 4.05 -1.63
CA ASN A 79 -10.12 5.21 -0.80
C ASN A 79 -11.08 6.37 -1.13
N VAL A 80 -11.52 7.10 -0.11
CA VAL A 80 -12.49 8.19 -0.26
C VAL A 80 -11.86 9.46 -0.83
N ALA A 81 -10.60 9.75 -0.51
CA ALA A 81 -9.91 10.95 -0.99
C ALA A 81 -9.37 10.80 -2.41
N THR A 82 -8.68 9.69 -2.71
CA THR A 82 -8.04 9.49 -4.03
C THR A 82 -8.99 8.87 -5.05
N GLY A 83 -10.04 8.17 -4.59
CA GLY A 83 -10.92 7.37 -5.45
C GLY A 83 -10.26 6.11 -6.01
N LEU A 84 -8.99 5.84 -5.67
CA LEU A 84 -8.23 4.68 -6.11
C LEU A 84 -8.57 3.46 -5.24
N CYS A 85 -8.33 2.29 -5.81
CA CYS A 85 -8.58 1.01 -5.16
C CYS A 85 -7.26 0.42 -4.67
N VAL A 86 -7.31 -0.25 -3.51
CA VAL A 86 -6.20 -1.10 -3.07
C VAL A 86 -6.07 -2.24 -4.07
N ASP A 87 -4.86 -2.44 -4.57
CA ASP A 87 -4.49 -3.40 -5.59
C ASP A 87 -3.29 -4.20 -5.09
N ASP A 88 -3.40 -5.52 -5.17
CA ASP A 88 -2.27 -6.40 -4.98
C ASP A 88 -2.14 -7.32 -6.19
N SER A 89 -1.00 -7.21 -6.86
CA SER A 89 -0.68 -7.96 -8.07
C SER A 89 0.77 -8.42 -8.02
N ASN A 90 1.28 -8.94 -9.14
CA ASN A 90 2.66 -9.43 -9.23
C ASN A 90 3.72 -8.33 -9.02
N ILE A 91 3.35 -7.06 -9.01
CA ILE A 91 4.25 -5.93 -8.70
C ILE A 91 4.08 -5.38 -7.28
N GLY A 92 3.25 -6.02 -6.45
CA GLY A 92 3.10 -5.71 -5.04
C GLY A 92 1.85 -4.90 -4.68
N LEU A 93 1.63 -4.78 -3.37
CA LEU A 93 0.56 -3.99 -2.77
C LEU A 93 0.74 -2.49 -3.04
N ARG A 94 -0.28 -1.87 -3.62
CA ARG A 94 -0.30 -0.43 -3.97
C ARG A 94 -1.74 0.05 -4.10
N HIS A 95 -1.92 1.33 -4.39
CA HIS A 95 -3.17 1.81 -4.95
C HIS A 95 -3.15 1.71 -6.49
N PHE A 96 -4.31 1.57 -7.12
CA PHE A 96 -4.44 1.64 -8.57
C PHE A 96 -5.85 2.08 -8.97
N GLY A 97 -6.03 2.47 -10.23
CA GLY A 97 -7.35 2.74 -10.77
C GLY A 97 -8.28 1.53 -10.56
N CYS A 98 -9.52 1.79 -10.13
CA CYS A 98 -10.46 0.71 -9.83
C CYS A 98 -10.83 -0.07 -11.11
N GLN A 99 -10.55 -1.38 -11.10
CA GLN A 99 -10.82 -2.29 -12.20
C GLN A 99 -12.29 -2.72 -12.23
N SER A 100 -12.76 -3.21 -13.38
CA SER A 100 -14.06 -3.90 -13.46
C SER A 100 -14.11 -5.09 -12.49
N GLN A 101 -15.23 -5.27 -11.79
CA GLN A 101 -15.40 -6.35 -10.81
C GLN A 101 -15.47 -7.76 -11.44
N SER A 102 -15.66 -7.87 -12.75
CA SER A 102 -15.75 -9.13 -13.49
C SER A 102 -14.69 -9.29 -14.59
N GLY A 103 -13.77 -8.33 -14.72
CA GLY A 103 -12.72 -8.35 -15.73
C GLY A 103 -11.53 -9.27 -15.38
N PRO A 104 -10.57 -9.46 -16.30
CA PRO A 104 -9.41 -10.33 -16.08
C PRO A 104 -8.50 -9.87 -14.92
N TYR A 105 -8.60 -8.59 -14.55
CA TYR A 105 -7.83 -7.98 -13.46
C TYR A 105 -8.64 -7.79 -12.17
N ALA A 106 -9.89 -8.26 -12.12
CA ALA A 106 -10.78 -8.07 -10.98
C ALA A 106 -10.19 -8.61 -9.68
N ASN A 107 -9.49 -9.75 -9.77
CA ASN A 107 -8.95 -10.45 -8.62
C ASN A 107 -7.79 -9.71 -7.93
N TYR A 108 -7.09 -8.81 -8.63
CA TYR A 108 -6.03 -7.99 -8.01
C TYR A 108 -6.57 -6.99 -7.00
N GLN A 109 -7.85 -6.61 -7.11
CA GLN A 109 -8.50 -5.64 -6.21
C GLN A 109 -9.55 -6.28 -5.32
N LYS A 110 -9.58 -7.61 -5.28
CA LYS A 110 -10.55 -8.41 -4.55
C LYS A 110 -9.88 -9.01 -3.32
N PHE A 111 -10.35 -8.62 -2.14
CA PHE A 111 -9.79 -9.03 -0.86
C PHE A 111 -10.84 -9.78 -0.04
N ASP A 112 -10.45 -10.96 0.45
CA ASP A 112 -11.17 -11.66 1.51
C ASP A 112 -10.83 -11.03 2.86
N PHE A 113 -11.86 -10.57 3.55
CA PHE A 113 -11.82 -10.18 4.95
C PHE A 113 -12.14 -11.41 5.78
N VAL A 114 -11.10 -12.10 6.23
CA VAL A 114 -11.23 -13.29 7.08
C VAL A 114 -11.32 -12.84 8.53
N THR A 115 -12.46 -13.09 9.17
CA THR A 115 -12.70 -12.71 10.57
C THR A 115 -11.85 -13.58 11.51
N VAL A 116 -11.04 -12.95 12.36
CA VAL A 116 -10.21 -13.65 13.36
C VAL A 116 -10.54 -13.27 14.81
N ALA A 117 -11.22 -12.13 15.00
CA ALA A 117 -11.81 -11.69 16.25
C ALA A 117 -12.91 -10.66 15.93
N PRO A 118 -13.77 -10.24 16.88
CA PRO A 118 -14.76 -9.21 16.63
C PRO A 118 -14.13 -7.96 15.99
N TYR A 119 -14.68 -7.54 14.86
CA TYR A 119 -14.21 -6.39 14.07
C TYR A 119 -12.75 -6.45 13.62
N THR A 120 -12.09 -7.62 13.70
CA THR A 120 -10.68 -7.79 13.37
C THR A 120 -10.53 -8.78 12.24
N TYR A 121 -9.87 -8.35 11.16
CA TYR A 121 -9.77 -9.10 9.92
C TYR A 121 -8.33 -9.29 9.49
N VAL A 122 -8.11 -10.40 8.81
CA VAL A 122 -6.98 -10.58 7.90
C VAL A 122 -7.48 -10.28 6.49
N LEU A 123 -6.75 -9.46 5.76
CA LEU A 123 -7.08 -9.11 4.38
C LEU A 123 -6.21 -9.96 3.45
N ARG A 124 -6.83 -10.91 2.74
CA ARG A 124 -6.13 -11.77 1.78
C ARG A 124 -6.56 -11.45 0.36
N ASN A 125 -5.61 -11.16 -0.52
CA ASN A 125 -5.91 -10.90 -1.92
C ASN A 125 -6.27 -12.19 -2.68
N HIS A 126 -7.25 -12.13 -3.59
CA HIS A 126 -7.70 -13.28 -4.40
C HIS A 126 -6.71 -13.70 -5.48
N ALA A 127 -5.97 -12.75 -6.07
CA ALA A 127 -5.05 -13.06 -7.15
C ALA A 127 -3.69 -13.59 -6.65
N THR A 128 -3.11 -12.96 -5.63
CA THR A 128 -1.79 -13.34 -5.11
C THR A 128 -1.86 -14.39 -4.00
N GLY A 129 -3.01 -14.52 -3.32
CA GLY A 129 -3.16 -15.32 -2.11
C GLY A 129 -2.41 -14.78 -0.89
N LEU A 130 -1.76 -13.62 -1.03
CA LEU A 130 -0.98 -12.98 0.03
C LEU A 130 -1.88 -12.15 0.95
N CYS A 131 -1.41 -11.97 2.18
CA CYS A 131 -2.09 -11.18 3.19
C CYS A 131 -1.48 -9.77 3.26
N VAL A 132 -2.32 -8.77 3.52
CA VAL A 132 -1.84 -7.43 3.88
C VAL A 132 -1.10 -7.53 5.21
N ASP A 133 0.13 -7.02 5.23
CA ASP A 133 1.06 -7.02 6.35
C ASP A 133 1.43 -5.57 6.64
N ASP A 134 1.28 -5.17 7.89
CA ASP A 134 1.85 -3.94 8.40
C ASP A 134 2.72 -4.29 9.60
N SER A 135 4.02 -4.25 9.38
CA SER A 135 5.07 -4.54 10.36
C SER A 135 6.06 -3.37 10.43
N ASN A 136 7.14 -3.53 11.17
CA ASN A 136 8.18 -2.49 11.30
C ASN A 136 8.88 -2.15 9.97
N ILE A 137 8.63 -2.91 8.91
CA ILE A 137 9.16 -2.68 7.54
C ILE A 137 8.19 -1.82 6.71
N GLY A 138 6.95 -1.62 7.17
CA GLY A 138 5.91 -0.86 6.48
C GLY A 138 4.73 -1.70 6.01
N LEU A 139 3.75 -1.01 5.43
CA LEU A 139 2.59 -1.63 4.78
C LEU A 139 3.01 -2.29 3.47
N ARG A 140 2.68 -3.57 3.32
CA ARG A 140 3.02 -4.41 2.16
C ARG A 140 2.09 -5.62 2.09
N HIS A 141 2.29 -6.47 1.10
CA HIS A 141 1.79 -7.83 1.17
C HIS A 141 2.85 -8.80 1.74
N PHE A 142 2.42 -9.91 2.30
CA PHE A 142 3.32 -10.99 2.72
C PHE A 142 2.58 -12.33 2.78
N GLY A 143 3.35 -13.43 2.89
CA GLY A 143 2.77 -14.74 3.17
C GLY A 143 1.88 -14.69 4.41
N CYS A 144 0.69 -15.29 4.32
CA CYS A 144 -0.26 -15.29 5.41
C CYS A 144 0.29 -16.06 6.62
N GLN A 145 0.30 -15.41 7.77
CA GLN A 145 0.87 -15.93 9.01
C GLN A 145 -0.10 -16.87 9.73
N ASN A 146 0.45 -17.75 10.58
CA ASN A 146 -0.35 -18.47 11.56
C ASN A 146 -1.02 -17.46 12.51
N GLN A 147 -2.36 -17.45 12.52
CA GLN A 147 -3.14 -16.49 13.29
C GLN A 147 -3.07 -16.72 14.82
N SER A 148 -2.50 -17.83 15.29
CA SER A 148 -2.19 -18.04 16.71
C SER A 148 -0.71 -17.79 17.05
N GLY A 149 0.10 -17.39 16.07
CA GLY A 149 1.54 -17.17 16.21
C GLY A 149 1.94 -15.75 16.60
N PRO A 150 3.23 -15.52 16.90
CA PRO A 150 3.73 -14.23 17.39
C PRO A 150 3.63 -13.10 16.36
N TYR A 151 3.52 -13.43 15.07
CA TYR A 151 3.44 -12.47 13.97
C TYR A 151 2.01 -12.19 13.49
N ALA A 152 1.00 -12.85 14.09
CA ALA A 152 -0.39 -12.72 13.66
C ALA A 152 -0.87 -11.26 13.64
N ASN A 153 -0.48 -10.47 14.66
CA ASN A 153 -0.97 -9.11 14.83
C ASN A 153 -0.48 -8.14 13.74
N TYR A 154 0.61 -8.44 13.04
CA TYR A 154 1.05 -7.63 11.89
C TYR A 154 0.12 -7.76 10.68
N GLN A 155 -0.70 -8.81 10.62
CA GLN A 155 -1.65 -9.03 9.51
C GLN A 155 -3.11 -8.88 9.95
N ARG A 156 -3.35 -8.33 11.15
CA ARG A 156 -4.67 -8.12 11.71
C ARG A 156 -5.01 -6.66 11.70
N PHE A 157 -6.18 -6.34 11.15
CA PHE A 157 -6.68 -4.98 11.06
C PHE A 157 -8.03 -4.88 11.75
N VAL A 158 -8.13 -3.97 12.71
CA VAL A 158 -9.40 -3.56 13.29
C VAL A 158 -10.10 -2.66 12.29
N LEU A 159 -11.31 -3.06 11.90
CA LEU A 159 -12.19 -2.27 11.06
C LEU A 159 -13.08 -1.41 11.95
N SER A 160 -12.96 -0.09 11.84
CA SER A 160 -13.81 0.87 12.56
C SER A 160 -14.70 1.63 11.60
N ALA A 161 -15.99 1.76 11.93
CA ALA A 161 -16.92 2.58 11.16
C ALA A 161 -16.53 4.06 11.25
N ALA A 162 -16.68 4.77 10.14
CA ALA A 162 -16.46 6.21 10.03
C ALA A 162 -17.66 6.87 9.30
N PRO A 163 -17.82 8.21 9.42
CA PRO A 163 -18.88 8.96 8.76
C PRO A 163 -19.05 8.63 7.27
N GLY A 164 -20.29 8.71 6.78
CA GLY A 164 -20.62 8.45 5.38
C GLY A 164 -20.59 6.98 4.97
N GLY A 165 -20.69 6.05 5.93
CA GLY A 165 -20.65 4.61 5.65
C GLY A 165 -19.27 4.11 5.22
N THR A 166 -18.22 4.81 5.62
CA THR A 166 -16.84 4.49 5.30
C THR A 166 -16.19 3.74 6.46
N ASN A 167 -15.00 3.18 6.24
CA ASN A 167 -14.30 2.40 7.26
C ASN A 167 -12.83 2.79 7.34
N VAL A 168 -12.27 2.67 8.53
CA VAL A 168 -10.85 2.83 8.80
C VAL A 168 -10.27 1.48 9.18
N LEU A 169 -9.11 1.14 8.62
CA LEU A 169 -8.38 -0.08 8.94
C LEU A 169 -7.15 0.27 9.77
N ARG A 170 -7.12 -0.15 11.03
CA ARG A 170 -5.98 0.03 11.93
C ARG A 170 -5.31 -1.30 12.22
N ASN A 171 -4.01 -1.40 11.97
CA ASN A 171 -3.25 -2.60 12.30
C ASN A 171 -3.20 -2.82 13.82
N VAL A 172 -3.30 -4.07 14.26
CA VAL A 172 -3.31 -4.44 15.68
C VAL A 172 -1.92 -4.33 16.31
N ALA A 173 -0.85 -4.63 15.59
CA ALA A 173 0.51 -4.58 16.12
C ALA A 173 1.10 -3.16 16.14
N THR A 174 1.02 -2.44 15.01
CA THR A 174 1.65 -1.11 14.88
C THR A 174 0.76 0.02 15.40
N GLY A 175 -0.55 -0.20 15.48
CA GLY A 175 -1.53 0.85 15.79
C GLY A 175 -1.70 1.88 14.67
N LEU A 176 -1.04 1.70 13.52
CA LEU A 176 -1.12 2.60 12.39
C LEU A 176 -2.33 2.27 11.51
N CYS A 177 -2.82 3.29 10.81
CA CYS A 177 -3.94 3.18 9.90
C CYS A 177 -3.45 3.03 8.45
N ILE A 178 -4.18 2.27 7.64
CA ILE A 178 -3.98 2.30 6.19
C ILE A 178 -4.33 3.71 5.70
N ASP A 179 -3.38 4.31 4.99
CA ASP A 179 -3.44 5.66 4.44
C ASP A 179 -3.21 5.56 2.93
N ASP A 180 -4.10 6.17 2.17
CA ASP A 180 -3.88 6.42 0.76
C ASP A 180 -4.09 7.91 0.50
N SER A 181 -2.98 8.58 0.23
CA SER A 181 -2.88 10.01 -0.02
C SER A 181 -2.13 10.26 -1.33
N ASN A 182 -1.85 11.53 -1.63
CA ASN A 182 -1.12 11.90 -2.86
C ASN A 182 0.32 11.34 -2.92
N ILE A 183 0.82 10.74 -1.84
CA ILE A 183 2.15 10.10 -1.75
C ILE A 183 2.04 8.57 -1.95
N GLY A 184 0.83 8.03 -2.06
CA GLY A 184 0.57 6.62 -2.30
C GLY A 184 -0.01 5.87 -1.10
N LEU A 185 -0.32 4.59 -1.34
CA LEU A 185 -0.76 3.65 -0.33
C LEU A 185 0.39 3.31 0.64
N ARG A 186 0.13 3.48 1.94
CA ARG A 186 1.08 3.27 3.03
C ARG A 186 0.33 3.06 4.35
N HIS A 187 1.07 2.84 5.42
CA HIS A 187 0.54 3.08 6.76
C HIS A 187 0.84 4.51 7.23
N PHE A 188 0.05 5.04 8.15
CA PHE A 188 0.35 6.30 8.82
C PHE A 188 -0.34 6.41 10.18
N GLY A 189 0.06 7.40 10.97
CA GLY A 189 -0.66 7.74 12.20
C GLY A 189 -2.15 7.94 11.92
N CYS A 190 -3.01 7.32 12.73
CA CYS A 190 -4.45 7.41 12.56
C CYS A 190 -4.93 8.86 12.74
N GLN A 191 -5.66 9.37 11.76
CA GLN A 191 -6.14 10.74 11.72
C GLN A 191 -7.40 10.92 12.57
N ASN A 192 -7.62 12.16 13.03
CA ASN A 192 -8.92 12.56 13.55
C ASN A 192 -9.97 12.39 12.45
N GLN A 193 -10.94 11.51 12.69
CA GLN A 193 -11.96 11.18 11.71
C GLN A 193 -12.95 12.33 11.46
N SER A 194 -12.90 13.44 12.17
CA SER A 194 -13.65 14.67 11.82
C SER A 194 -12.76 15.74 11.18
N GLY A 195 -11.48 15.46 10.99
CA GLY A 195 -10.49 16.41 10.45
C GLY A 195 -10.36 16.38 8.93
N PRO A 196 -9.62 17.36 8.36
CA PRO A 196 -9.48 17.51 6.90
C PRO A 196 -8.77 16.33 6.22
N TYR A 197 -7.95 15.58 6.97
CA TYR A 197 -7.18 14.45 6.46
C TYR A 197 -7.87 13.09 6.65
N ALA A 198 -9.07 13.05 7.22
CA ALA A 198 -9.77 11.80 7.51
C ALA A 198 -10.00 10.95 6.26
N ASN A 199 -10.28 11.59 5.11
CA ASN A 199 -10.62 10.89 3.88
C ASN A 199 -9.46 10.08 3.29
N TYR A 200 -8.21 10.40 3.63
CA TYR A 200 -7.05 9.60 3.21
C TYR A 200 -7.01 8.22 3.90
N GLN A 201 -7.71 8.04 5.02
CA GLN A 201 -7.73 6.78 5.78
C GLN A 201 -9.10 6.11 5.80
N ARG A 202 -10.03 6.65 5.01
CA ARG A 202 -11.39 6.12 4.89
C ARG A 202 -11.53 5.36 3.58
N PHE A 203 -12.05 4.16 3.70
CA PHE A 203 -12.29 3.27 2.58
C PHE A 203 -13.77 2.94 2.49
N ARG A 204 -14.31 3.04 1.28
CA ARG A 204 -15.54 2.32 0.92
C ARG A 204 -15.17 0.88 0.65
N LEU A 205 -15.99 -0.03 1.16
CA LEU A 205 -15.85 -1.46 0.93
C LEU A 205 -16.94 -1.87 -0.06
N ASP A 206 -16.57 -1.91 -1.34
CA ASP A 206 -17.49 -2.32 -2.40
C ASP A 206 -17.57 -3.85 -2.38
N THR A 207 -18.76 -4.41 -2.16
CA THR A 207 -18.94 -5.88 -2.17
C THR A 207 -18.89 -6.43 -3.60
N TYR A 208 -18.43 -7.69 -3.72
CA TYR A 208 -18.52 -8.48 -4.94
C TYR A 208 -19.73 -9.41 -4.93
#